data_AF-A0A519NMI2-F1
#
_entry.id   AF-A0A519NMI2-F1
#
_cell.length_a   1.000
_cell.length_b   1.000
_cell.length_c   1.000
_cell.angle_alpha   90.00
_cell.angle_beta   90.00
_cell.angle_gamma   90.00
#
_symmetry.space_group_name_H-M   'P 1'
#
loop_
_entity.id
_entity.type
_entity.pdbx_description
1 polymer ?
#
loop_
_entity_poly.entity_id
_entity_poly.type
_entity_poly.pdbx_seq_one_letter_code
_entity_poly.pdbx_strand_id
1 'polypeptide(L)'
;MSDDNKMSRRKAIGSMGAVLATAVVSPAMAEGITGTDFTAGPVLEDPTTKYVRPPFKEQKQPWPGLAGRMDPKPDHGEKSYKGSGRLKGRKALITGGDSGMGRAAAIAYAREGADVAINYLPAEEEDAKEVIALIKAEGRKGVAIPGDLRDEAFCNRLVEEAVKALGGLDILVNNAARQQTRKSILDISTEDFDATMKTNVYAPFWTIKAALPYLKPGSAIIGTTSVQATDPSEDLYDYAQTKACTTNYIKSLAKQLGPKGIRVNGVAPGPIWTPLQVSGGATMEKLTKFGGDTPLGRPGQPAELASIYVQLAASDASYANGQIYASSGGAGHP
;
A
#
# COMPACT_ATOMS: atom_id res chain seq x y z
N MET A 1 -6.87 -51.02 -23.71
CA MET A 1 -6.91 -51.01 -25.20
C MET A 1 -7.13 -49.57 -25.61
N SER A 2 -6.21 -49.07 -26.42
CA SER A 2 -6.05 -47.69 -26.83
C SER A 2 -7.09 -47.27 -27.86
N ASP A 3 -7.74 -46.14 -27.62
CA ASP A 3 -8.40 -45.34 -28.66
C ASP A 3 -7.64 -44.02 -28.77
N ASP A 4 -7.00 -43.81 -29.91
CA ASP A 4 -6.80 -42.44 -30.40
C ASP A 4 -6.33 -42.37 -31.86
N ASN A 5 -6.89 -41.36 -32.54
CA ASN A 5 -6.20 -40.45 -33.47
C ASN A 5 -6.04 -40.87 -34.95
N LYS A 6 -6.63 -40.09 -35.88
CA LYS A 6 -5.90 -39.02 -36.61
C LYS A 6 -6.71 -38.31 -37.70
N MET A 7 -6.68 -36.99 -37.59
CA MET A 7 -7.01 -35.95 -38.59
C MET A 7 -6.27 -36.11 -39.93
N SER A 8 -6.68 -35.35 -40.97
CA SER A 8 -5.93 -34.16 -41.44
C SER A 8 -5.93 -33.89 -42.97
N ARG A 9 -6.16 -32.61 -43.31
CA ARG A 9 -5.48 -31.75 -44.31
C ARG A 9 -5.69 -31.91 -45.84
N ARG A 10 -5.85 -30.72 -46.46
CA ARG A 10 -5.51 -30.25 -47.84
C ARG A 10 -6.59 -30.25 -48.93
N LYS A 11 -6.96 -29.03 -49.34
CA LYS A 11 -7.10 -28.50 -50.73
C LYS A 11 -7.05 -26.96 -50.58
N ALA A 12 -6.05 -26.17 -50.97
CA ALA A 12 -5.20 -26.05 -52.18
C ALA A 12 -5.94 -25.59 -53.44
N ILE A 13 -5.94 -24.25 -53.64
CA ILE A 13 -5.52 -23.46 -54.83
C ILE A 13 -6.06 -23.82 -56.24
N GLY A 14 -6.55 -22.79 -56.94
CA GLY A 14 -6.69 -22.67 -58.41
C GLY A 14 -8.15 -22.50 -58.84
N SER A 15 -8.58 -21.60 -59.72
CA SER A 15 -7.88 -20.82 -60.76
C SER A 15 -8.77 -19.68 -61.32
N MET A 16 -8.11 -18.59 -61.70
CA MET A 16 -8.38 -17.59 -62.75
C MET A 16 -9.79 -17.44 -63.40
N GLY A 17 -10.23 -16.18 -63.52
CA GLY A 17 -11.21 -15.75 -64.52
C GLY A 17 -11.61 -14.29 -64.35
N ALA A 18 -10.93 -13.38 -65.06
CA ALA A 18 -11.09 -11.93 -64.96
C ALA A 18 -12.43 -11.41 -65.52
N VAL A 19 -13.03 -10.43 -64.84
CA VAL A 19 -13.98 -9.48 -65.44
C VAL A 19 -13.48 -8.06 -65.12
N LEU A 20 -12.97 -7.40 -66.16
CA LEU A 20 -12.61 -5.98 -66.17
C LEU A 20 -13.90 -5.14 -66.17
N ALA A 21 -14.14 -4.40 -65.09
CA ALA A 21 -15.06 -3.26 -65.09
C ALA A 21 -14.23 -2.00 -64.83
N THR A 22 -13.97 -1.24 -65.90
CA THR A 22 -13.31 0.06 -65.87
C THR A 22 -14.27 1.11 -65.30
N ALA A 23 -14.08 1.48 -64.03
CA ALA A 23 -14.64 2.71 -63.46
C ALA A 23 -13.53 3.75 -63.34
N VAL A 24 -13.68 4.83 -64.08
CA VAL A 24 -12.79 6.00 -64.07
C VAL A 24 -12.96 6.70 -62.72
N VAL A 25 -11.96 6.61 -61.84
CA VAL A 25 -11.94 7.39 -60.59
C VAL A 25 -11.02 8.58 -60.81
N SER A 26 -11.62 9.77 -60.81
CA SER A 26 -10.92 11.05 -60.91
C SER A 26 -9.91 11.22 -59.75
N PRO A 27 -8.71 11.77 -60.00
CA PRO A 27 -7.74 12.07 -58.95
C PRO A 27 -8.11 13.41 -58.31
N ALA A 28 -9.03 13.38 -57.36
CA ALA A 28 -9.30 14.53 -56.51
C ALA A 28 -9.37 14.08 -55.05
N MET A 29 -8.36 14.50 -54.30
CA MET A 29 -8.27 14.49 -52.83
C MET A 29 -7.89 13.14 -52.21
N ALA A 30 -6.72 12.66 -52.62
CA ALA A 30 -5.82 11.95 -51.73
C ALA A 30 -5.22 12.95 -50.75
N GLU A 31 -5.92 13.25 -49.65
CA GLU A 31 -5.37 13.97 -48.50
C GLU A 31 -6.26 13.68 -47.28
N GLY A 32 -5.71 13.01 -46.26
CA GLY A 32 -6.37 12.94 -44.95
C GLY A 32 -6.57 11.57 -44.30
N ILE A 33 -5.76 10.55 -44.59
CA ILE A 33 -5.57 9.42 -43.66
C ILE A 33 -4.06 9.08 -43.60
N THR A 34 -3.26 10.03 -43.15
CA THR A 34 -1.88 9.78 -42.70
C THR A 34 -1.82 10.11 -41.23
N GLY A 35 -2.09 9.12 -40.40
CA GLY A 35 -2.13 9.28 -38.96
C GLY A 35 -2.72 8.06 -38.30
N THR A 36 -2.21 6.88 -38.63
CA THR A 36 -2.29 5.76 -37.69
C THR A 36 -1.43 6.12 -36.50
N ASP A 37 -1.98 6.90 -35.57
CA ASP A 37 -1.44 7.06 -34.24
C ASP A 37 -1.70 5.73 -33.53
N PHE A 38 -0.89 4.72 -33.86
CA PHE A 38 -0.72 3.56 -33.01
C PHE A 38 -0.06 4.10 -31.74
N THR A 39 -0.86 4.62 -30.82
CA THR A 39 -0.42 4.93 -29.48
C THR A 39 0.29 3.67 -28.99
N ALA A 40 1.62 3.73 -28.89
CA ALA A 40 2.42 2.61 -28.45
C ALA A 40 1.79 2.10 -27.15
N GLY A 41 1.41 0.82 -27.12
CA GLY A 41 0.85 0.22 -25.92
C GLY A 41 1.79 0.45 -24.73
N PRO A 42 1.26 0.40 -23.49
CA PRO A 42 2.07 0.65 -22.31
C PRO A 42 3.33 -0.24 -22.34
N VAL A 43 4.49 0.38 -22.09
CA VAL A 43 5.76 -0.35 -21.99
C VAL A 43 5.65 -1.30 -20.80
N LEU A 44 5.70 -2.60 -21.07
CA LEU A 44 5.73 -3.61 -20.02
C LEU A 44 7.10 -3.53 -19.32
N GLU A 45 7.08 -3.34 -18.00
CA GLU A 45 8.28 -3.31 -17.17
C GLU A 45 8.43 -4.64 -16.43
N ASP A 46 9.63 -5.21 -16.45
CA ASP A 46 9.96 -6.41 -15.67
C ASP A 46 9.94 -6.07 -14.16
N PRO A 47 9.01 -6.65 -13.38
CA PRO A 47 8.89 -6.33 -11.96
C PRO A 47 10.10 -6.79 -11.15
N THR A 48 10.86 -7.76 -11.63
CA THR A 48 12.04 -8.23 -10.91
C THR A 48 13.11 -7.13 -10.88
N THR A 49 13.31 -6.38 -11.97
CA THR A 49 14.40 -5.39 -12.14
C THR A 49 13.98 -3.94 -11.90
N LYS A 50 12.68 -3.68 -11.72
CA LYS A 50 12.11 -2.34 -11.57
C LYS A 50 12.69 -1.51 -10.42
N TYR A 51 13.08 -2.14 -9.32
CA TYR A 51 13.63 -1.47 -8.13
C TYR A 51 14.94 -2.12 -7.66
N VAL A 52 15.61 -1.44 -6.74
CA VAL A 52 16.87 -1.85 -6.12
C VAL A 52 16.80 -3.26 -5.52
N ARG A 53 17.92 -3.98 -5.61
CA ARG A 53 18.09 -5.35 -5.11
C ARG A 53 19.25 -5.42 -4.12
N PRO A 54 19.27 -6.40 -3.20
CA PRO A 54 20.44 -6.66 -2.37
C PRO A 54 21.68 -7.06 -3.20
N PRO A 55 22.90 -6.91 -2.67
CA PRO A 55 23.19 -6.55 -1.29
C PRO A 55 23.01 -5.05 -0.98
N PHE A 56 22.38 -4.73 0.14
CA PHE A 56 22.29 -3.37 0.67
C PHE A 56 23.47 -3.05 1.59
N LYS A 57 23.84 -1.78 1.69
CA LYS A 57 24.87 -1.34 2.65
C LYS A 57 24.36 -1.51 4.08
N GLU A 58 25.28 -1.88 4.97
CA GLU A 58 25.03 -1.86 6.40
C GLU A 58 24.65 -0.45 6.85
N GLN A 59 23.54 -0.36 7.59
CA GLN A 59 23.05 0.90 8.13
C GLN A 59 22.15 0.62 9.32
N LYS A 60 22.16 1.54 10.28
CA LYS A 60 21.32 1.46 11.47
C LYS A 60 20.92 2.87 11.88
N GLN A 61 19.70 3.00 12.37
CA GLN A 61 19.19 4.25 12.93
C GLN A 61 18.59 3.99 14.32
N PRO A 62 18.55 5.00 15.20
CA PRO A 62 17.72 4.91 16.40
C PRO A 62 16.24 4.82 16.00
N TRP A 63 15.44 4.15 16.82
CA TRP A 63 13.98 4.17 16.70
C TRP A 63 13.44 5.61 16.74
N PRO A 64 12.49 6.01 15.86
CA PRO A 64 11.79 5.20 14.85
C PRO A 64 12.49 5.12 13.47
N GLY A 65 13.54 5.90 13.26
CA GLY A 65 14.27 5.99 12.00
C GLY A 65 13.67 7.03 11.05
N LEU A 66 14.42 7.42 10.02
CA LEU A 66 14.00 8.38 9.00
C LEU A 66 14.27 7.83 7.60
N ALA A 67 13.28 7.91 6.72
CA ALA A 67 13.36 7.50 5.33
C ALA A 67 14.37 8.36 4.56
N GLY A 68 14.41 9.66 4.83
CA GLY A 68 15.39 10.58 4.26
C GLY A 68 16.86 10.21 4.53
N ARG A 69 17.14 9.35 5.52
CA ARG A 69 18.48 8.94 5.97
C ARG A 69 18.84 7.49 5.63
N MET A 70 17.99 6.78 4.88
CA MET A 70 18.30 5.43 4.39
C MET A 70 19.14 5.46 3.12
N ASP A 71 19.92 4.41 2.89
CA ASP A 71 20.69 4.19 1.65
C ASP A 71 20.42 2.79 1.06
N PRO A 72 19.70 2.67 -0.07
CA PRO A 72 19.07 3.75 -0.82
C PRO A 72 17.84 4.31 -0.08
N LYS A 73 17.44 5.54 -0.43
CA LYS A 73 16.16 6.10 0.01
C LYS A 73 14.99 5.26 -0.53
N PRO A 74 13.97 4.93 0.27
CA PRO A 74 12.78 4.25 -0.25
C PRO A 74 12.04 5.10 -1.28
N ASP A 75 11.45 4.44 -2.27
CA ASP A 75 10.52 5.07 -3.23
C ASP A 75 9.10 4.94 -2.70
N HIS A 76 8.44 6.07 -2.44
CA HIS A 76 7.05 6.11 -1.97
C HIS A 76 6.06 6.50 -3.05
N GLY A 77 6.53 6.63 -4.29
CA GLY A 77 5.73 7.02 -5.44
C GLY A 77 5.74 8.51 -5.71
N GLU A 78 6.64 9.29 -5.09
CA GLU A 78 6.74 10.75 -5.23
C GLU A 78 6.81 11.19 -6.69
N LYS A 79 7.39 10.37 -7.57
CA LYS A 79 7.51 10.66 -9.00
C LYS A 79 6.66 9.74 -9.88
N SER A 80 6.36 8.53 -9.41
CA SER A 80 5.80 7.46 -10.25
C SER A 80 4.29 7.27 -10.13
N TYR A 81 3.67 7.55 -8.97
CA TYR A 81 2.23 7.35 -8.79
C TYR A 81 1.42 8.39 -9.58
N LYS A 82 0.43 7.99 -10.37
CA LYS A 82 -0.43 8.91 -11.11
C LYS A 82 -1.88 8.70 -10.69
N GLY A 83 -2.53 9.75 -10.19
CA GLY A 83 -3.92 9.69 -9.77
C GLY A 83 -4.89 9.68 -10.95
N SER A 84 -6.10 9.18 -10.71
CA SER A 84 -7.21 9.14 -11.67
C SER A 84 -8.53 9.66 -11.09
N GLY A 85 -8.48 10.30 -9.91
CA GLY A 85 -9.62 10.93 -9.26
C GLY A 85 -10.50 9.96 -8.45
N ARG A 86 -10.00 8.78 -8.10
CA ARG A 86 -10.78 7.71 -7.45
C ARG A 86 -11.23 8.04 -6.04
N LEU A 87 -10.58 9.00 -5.39
CA LEU A 87 -10.84 9.43 -4.01
C LEU A 87 -11.20 10.93 -3.94
N LYS A 88 -11.73 11.49 -5.03
CA LYS A 88 -12.05 12.91 -5.11
C LYS A 88 -12.97 13.35 -3.97
N GLY A 89 -12.50 14.30 -3.15
CA GLY A 89 -13.25 14.89 -2.04
C GLY A 89 -13.29 14.06 -0.75
N ARG A 90 -12.63 12.89 -0.72
CA ARG A 90 -12.52 12.03 0.46
C ARG A 90 -11.63 12.67 1.53
N LYS A 91 -11.78 12.22 2.78
CA LYS A 91 -11.09 12.75 3.95
C LYS A 91 -10.45 11.59 4.71
N ALA A 92 -9.12 11.54 4.67
CA ALA A 92 -8.35 10.42 5.19
C ALA A 92 -7.52 10.80 6.42
N LEU A 93 -7.52 9.92 7.42
CA LEU A 93 -6.54 9.91 8.50
C LEU A 93 -5.64 8.68 8.36
N ILE A 94 -4.33 8.88 8.31
CA ILE A 94 -3.32 7.81 8.19
C ILE A 94 -2.34 7.91 9.35
N THR A 95 -2.25 6.85 10.15
CA THR A 95 -1.22 6.73 11.20
C THR A 95 0.10 6.21 10.62
N GLY A 96 1.24 6.75 11.06
CA GLY A 96 2.55 6.47 10.45
C GLY A 96 2.60 6.93 8.99
N GLY A 97 2.03 8.12 8.72
CA GLY A 97 1.91 8.68 7.37
C GLY A 97 3.13 9.49 6.91
N ASP A 98 4.12 9.65 7.77
CA ASP A 98 5.39 10.36 7.54
C ASP A 98 6.34 9.59 6.61
N SER A 99 6.35 8.26 6.68
CA SER A 99 7.31 7.41 5.99
C SER A 99 6.72 6.07 5.54
N GLY A 100 7.50 5.30 4.77
CA GLY A 100 7.14 3.94 4.36
C GLY A 100 5.78 3.84 3.67
N MET A 101 5.03 2.79 3.97
CA MET A 101 3.77 2.50 3.28
C MET A 101 2.67 3.53 3.56
N GLY A 102 2.66 4.13 4.76
CA GLY A 102 1.74 5.19 5.11
C GLY A 102 1.99 6.46 4.29
N ARG A 103 3.26 6.84 4.08
CA ARG A 103 3.64 7.92 3.15
C ARG A 103 3.19 7.63 1.73
N ALA A 104 3.42 6.42 1.23
CA ALA A 104 2.99 6.03 -0.12
C ALA A 104 1.45 6.11 -0.28
N ALA A 105 0.70 5.65 0.73
CA ALA A 105 -0.75 5.80 0.75
C ALA A 105 -1.18 7.28 0.80
N ALA A 106 -0.53 8.11 1.61
CA ALA A 106 -0.83 9.54 1.71
C ALA A 106 -0.62 10.28 0.38
N ILE A 107 0.50 10.03 -0.30
CA ILE A 107 0.80 10.58 -1.64
C ILE A 107 -0.26 10.14 -2.65
N ALA A 108 -0.55 8.84 -2.70
CA ALA A 108 -1.55 8.32 -3.63
C ALA A 108 -2.95 8.87 -3.34
N TYR A 109 -3.34 8.99 -2.07
CA TYR A 109 -4.65 9.55 -1.69
C TYR A 109 -4.80 11.00 -2.13
N ALA A 110 -3.77 11.82 -1.93
CA ALA A 110 -3.77 13.20 -2.38
C ALA A 110 -3.90 13.30 -3.92
N ARG A 111 -3.13 12.48 -4.66
CA ARG A 111 -3.21 12.38 -6.13
C ARG A 111 -4.56 11.90 -6.64
N GLU A 112 -5.23 11.03 -5.89
CA GLU A 112 -6.58 10.58 -6.20
C GLU A 112 -7.66 11.60 -5.78
N GLY A 113 -7.27 12.72 -5.17
CA GLY A 113 -8.12 13.86 -4.87
C GLY A 113 -8.67 13.93 -3.44
N ALA A 114 -8.08 13.19 -2.49
CA ALA A 114 -8.47 13.22 -1.08
C ALA A 114 -7.70 14.30 -0.29
N ASP A 115 -8.33 14.85 0.75
CA ASP A 115 -7.61 15.56 1.81
C ASP A 115 -7.08 14.55 2.83
N VAL A 116 -5.87 14.79 3.36
CA VAL A 116 -5.13 13.80 4.14
C VAL A 116 -4.57 14.42 5.41
N ALA A 117 -4.91 13.81 6.55
CA ALA A 117 -4.24 13.99 7.82
C ALA A 117 -3.28 12.82 8.07
N ILE A 118 -2.07 13.12 8.53
CA ILE A 118 -1.08 12.12 8.93
C ILE A 118 -0.72 12.27 10.41
N ASN A 119 -0.61 11.13 11.10
CA ASN A 119 0.04 11.03 12.40
C ASN A 119 1.40 10.36 12.26
N TYR A 120 2.32 10.75 13.14
CA TYR A 120 3.70 10.29 13.23
C TYR A 120 4.28 10.69 14.61
N LEU A 121 5.45 10.19 14.98
CA LEU A 121 6.13 10.63 16.22
C LEU A 121 6.86 11.96 15.98
N PRO A 122 6.98 12.86 16.98
CA PRO A 122 7.67 14.14 16.79
C PRO A 122 9.11 14.06 16.24
N ALA A 123 9.80 12.94 16.46
CA ALA A 123 11.14 12.69 15.92
C ALA A 123 11.17 12.56 14.37
N GLU A 124 10.02 12.32 13.75
CA GLU A 124 9.83 12.07 12.31
C GLU A 124 9.37 13.32 11.55
N GLU A 125 9.35 14.49 12.20
CA GLU A 125 8.89 15.76 11.63
C GLU A 125 9.57 16.14 10.31
N GLU A 126 10.83 15.74 10.12
CA GLU A 126 11.57 15.95 8.88
C GLU A 126 10.88 15.24 7.69
N ASP A 127 10.60 13.94 7.83
CA ASP A 127 9.94 13.14 6.80
C ASP A 127 8.48 13.59 6.61
N ALA A 128 7.76 13.88 7.70
CA ALA A 128 6.37 14.31 7.65
C ALA A 128 6.18 15.62 6.86
N LYS A 129 7.10 16.58 7.01
CA LYS A 129 7.06 17.85 6.25
C LYS A 129 7.13 17.62 4.74
N GLU A 130 7.91 16.65 4.28
CA GLU A 130 7.96 16.29 2.87
C GLU A 130 6.60 15.78 2.38
N VAL A 131 5.95 14.91 3.17
CA VAL A 131 4.62 14.37 2.84
C VAL A 131 3.57 15.47 2.78
N ILE A 132 3.56 16.38 3.74
CA ILE A 132 2.63 17.53 3.74
C ILE A 132 2.86 18.43 2.52
N ALA A 133 4.11 18.65 2.12
CA ALA A 133 4.43 19.41 0.92
C ALA A 133 3.91 18.72 -0.36
N LEU A 134 4.07 17.40 -0.45
CA LEU A 134 3.55 16.59 -1.57
C LEU A 134 2.01 16.64 -1.63
N ILE A 135 1.31 16.50 -0.51
CA ILE A 135 -0.15 16.61 -0.46
C ILE A 135 -0.63 17.99 -0.95
N LYS A 136 0.04 19.06 -0.50
CA LYS A 136 -0.30 20.43 -0.90
C LYS A 136 -0.02 20.70 -2.38
N ALA A 137 1.03 20.09 -2.94
CA ALA A 137 1.36 20.21 -4.35
C ALA A 137 0.25 19.64 -5.27
N GLU A 138 -0.53 18.67 -4.79
CA GLU A 138 -1.71 18.13 -5.49
C GLU A 138 -2.98 18.99 -5.27
N GLY A 139 -2.86 20.17 -4.67
CA GLY A 139 -3.98 21.07 -4.37
C GLY A 139 -4.91 20.55 -3.27
N ARG A 140 -4.44 19.61 -2.43
CA ARG A 140 -5.21 19.02 -1.34
C ARG A 140 -4.82 19.57 0.01
N LYS A 141 -5.70 19.42 1.00
CA LYS A 141 -5.41 19.78 2.40
C LYS A 141 -4.58 18.69 3.06
N GLY A 142 -3.33 19.02 3.42
CA GLY A 142 -2.44 18.19 4.23
C GLY A 142 -2.41 18.67 5.68
N VAL A 143 -2.63 17.77 6.64
CA VAL A 143 -2.63 18.05 8.09
C VAL A 143 -1.63 17.12 8.78
N ALA A 144 -0.73 17.69 9.58
CA ALA A 144 0.24 16.95 10.37
C ALA A 144 -0.18 16.97 11.85
N ILE A 145 -0.26 15.80 12.48
CA ILE A 145 -0.68 15.64 13.88
C ILE A 145 0.33 14.73 14.61
N PRO A 146 1.49 15.27 15.03
CA PRO A 146 2.51 14.48 15.70
C PRO A 146 2.09 14.08 17.12
N GLY A 147 2.39 12.84 17.51
CA GLY A 147 2.22 12.35 18.87
C GLY A 147 2.20 10.83 18.97
N ASP A 148 2.22 10.34 20.21
CA ASP A 148 2.41 8.93 20.53
C ASP A 148 1.06 8.20 20.68
N LEU A 149 0.83 7.23 19.81
CA LEU A 149 -0.38 6.41 19.78
C LEU A 149 -0.55 5.47 20.98
N ARG A 150 0.47 5.32 21.82
CA ARG A 150 0.39 4.52 23.05
C ARG A 150 -0.43 5.20 24.16
N ASP A 151 -0.81 6.46 23.97
CA ASP A 151 -1.72 7.23 24.85
C ASP A 151 -3.14 7.26 24.25
N GLU A 152 -4.12 6.69 24.97
CA GLU A 152 -5.54 6.71 24.59
C GLU A 152 -6.08 8.13 24.42
N ALA A 153 -5.71 9.05 25.33
CA ALA A 153 -6.18 10.43 25.26
C ALA A 153 -5.64 11.13 24.01
N PHE A 154 -4.40 10.83 23.60
CA PHE A 154 -3.87 11.29 22.33
C PHE A 154 -4.61 10.69 21.14
N CYS A 155 -4.87 9.38 21.13
CA CYS A 155 -5.64 8.74 20.04
C CYS A 155 -7.03 9.37 19.83
N ASN A 156 -7.71 9.76 20.91
CA ASN A 156 -8.98 10.49 20.83
C ASN A 156 -8.78 11.89 20.21
N ARG A 157 -7.82 12.68 20.71
CA ARG A 157 -7.50 14.02 20.17
C ARG A 157 -7.08 13.97 18.71
N LEU A 158 -6.29 12.97 18.32
CA LEU A 158 -5.84 12.77 16.94
C LEU A 158 -7.03 12.70 15.97
N VAL A 159 -8.04 11.91 16.29
CA VAL A 159 -9.23 11.78 15.45
C VAL A 159 -10.03 13.08 15.42
N GLU A 160 -10.24 13.72 16.57
CA GLU A 160 -10.96 14.99 16.66
C GLU A 160 -10.28 16.11 15.85
N GLU A 161 -8.97 16.24 15.97
CA GLU A 161 -8.16 17.21 15.22
C GLU A 161 -8.21 16.92 13.71
N ALA A 162 -8.11 15.65 13.30
CA ALA A 162 -8.24 15.27 11.90
C ALA A 162 -9.64 15.61 11.35
N VAL A 163 -10.71 15.26 12.07
CA VAL A 163 -12.10 15.56 11.67
C VAL A 163 -12.31 17.06 11.54
N LYS A 164 -11.87 17.84 12.54
CA LYS A 164 -12.01 19.30 12.54
C LYS A 164 -11.22 19.93 11.39
N ALA A 165 -9.98 19.50 11.19
CA ALA A 165 -9.13 20.05 10.16
C ALA A 165 -9.63 19.68 8.76
N LEU A 166 -10.06 18.44 8.52
CA LEU A 166 -10.50 17.99 7.19
C LEU A 166 -11.97 18.33 6.89
N GLY A 167 -12.75 18.73 7.89
CA GLY A 167 -14.20 18.96 7.75
C GLY A 167 -15.01 17.66 7.64
N GLY A 168 -14.55 16.60 8.31
CA GLY A 168 -15.12 15.26 8.28
C GLY A 168 -14.05 14.16 8.18
N LEU A 169 -14.48 12.90 8.24
CA LEU A 169 -13.61 11.73 8.10
C LEU A 169 -14.40 10.59 7.44
N ASP A 170 -13.81 9.97 6.42
CA ASP A 170 -14.42 8.85 5.70
C ASP A 170 -13.42 7.75 5.28
N ILE A 171 -12.13 7.94 5.55
CA ILE A 171 -11.09 6.91 5.44
C ILE A 171 -10.23 6.93 6.71
N LEU A 172 -10.10 5.79 7.38
CA LEU A 172 -9.14 5.59 8.47
C LEU A 172 -8.13 4.51 8.08
N VAL A 173 -6.84 4.83 8.15
CA VAL A 173 -5.74 3.88 7.92
C VAL A 173 -4.93 3.71 9.21
N ASN A 174 -5.04 2.52 9.81
CA ASN A 174 -4.19 2.09 10.92
C ASN A 174 -2.96 1.38 10.36
N ASN A 175 -1.90 2.17 10.13
CA ASN A 175 -0.65 1.72 9.51
C ASN A 175 0.55 1.80 10.46
N ALA A 176 0.57 2.74 11.42
CA ALA A 176 1.66 2.87 12.39
C ALA A 176 1.90 1.54 13.11
N ALA A 177 3.17 1.20 13.30
CA ALA A 177 3.55 -0.02 13.98
C ALA A 177 4.90 0.13 14.66
N ARG A 178 5.09 -0.67 15.71
CA ARG A 178 6.36 -0.94 16.36
C ARG A 178 6.80 -2.36 16.03
N GLN A 179 8.08 -2.52 15.71
CA GLN A 179 8.72 -3.81 15.45
C GLN A 179 10.15 -3.74 15.98
N GLN A 180 10.54 -4.68 16.86
CA GLN A 180 11.89 -4.80 17.40
C GLN A 180 12.30 -6.27 17.46
N THR A 181 13.35 -6.63 16.72
CA THR A 181 13.83 -8.02 16.65
C THR A 181 14.52 -8.45 17.95
N ARG A 182 14.15 -9.64 18.44
CA ARG A 182 14.77 -10.30 19.61
C ARG A 182 15.03 -11.76 19.29
N LYS A 183 16.23 -12.27 19.63
CA LYS A 183 16.61 -13.65 19.32
C LYS A 183 15.87 -14.67 20.18
N SER A 184 15.54 -14.28 21.41
CA SER A 184 14.83 -15.12 22.37
C SER A 184 13.67 -14.35 22.99
N ILE A 185 12.61 -15.06 23.35
CA ILE A 185 11.52 -14.52 24.18
C ILE A 185 12.04 -13.99 25.53
N LEU A 186 13.14 -14.54 26.04
CA LEU A 186 13.79 -14.07 27.28
C LEU A 186 14.40 -12.68 27.14
N ASP A 187 14.67 -12.22 25.90
CA ASP A 187 15.22 -10.89 25.62
C ASP A 187 14.12 -9.83 25.45
N ILE A 188 12.84 -10.23 25.48
CA ILE A 188 11.70 -9.32 25.39
C ILE A 188 11.31 -8.92 26.81
N SER A 189 11.63 -7.69 27.20
CA SER A 189 11.16 -7.15 28.48
C SER A 189 9.64 -6.92 28.46
N THR A 190 9.01 -6.85 29.63
CA THR A 190 7.57 -6.52 29.72
C THR A 190 7.27 -5.16 29.11
N GLU A 191 8.16 -4.18 29.27
CA GLU A 191 8.03 -2.84 28.69
C GLU A 191 8.13 -2.88 27.16
N ASP A 192 9.03 -3.71 26.62
CA ASP A 192 9.21 -3.91 25.18
C ASP A 192 7.94 -4.55 24.57
N PHE A 193 7.45 -5.61 25.21
CA PHE A 193 6.21 -6.29 24.82
C PHE A 193 5.00 -5.34 24.88
N ASP A 194 4.81 -4.63 26.00
CA ASP A 194 3.71 -3.68 26.18
C ASP A 194 3.79 -2.53 25.17
N ALA A 195 4.98 -2.01 24.85
CA ALA A 195 5.12 -0.99 23.84
C ALA A 195 4.69 -1.48 22.44
N THR A 196 5.00 -2.72 22.07
CA THR A 196 4.54 -3.33 20.80
C THR A 196 3.03 -3.54 20.81
N MET A 197 2.47 -4.08 21.89
CA MET A 197 1.03 -4.29 22.03
C MET A 197 0.25 -2.96 22.02
N LYS A 198 0.70 -1.95 22.77
CA LYS A 198 0.06 -0.63 22.83
C LYS A 198 0.04 0.04 21.46
N THR A 199 1.17 0.02 20.76
CA THR A 199 1.27 0.65 19.43
C THR A 199 0.45 -0.09 18.39
N ASN A 200 0.46 -1.42 18.38
CA ASN A 200 -0.07 -2.18 17.24
C ASN A 200 -1.48 -2.76 17.49
N VAL A 201 -1.94 -2.83 18.73
CA VAL A 201 -3.24 -3.42 19.10
C VAL A 201 -4.14 -2.40 19.79
N TYR A 202 -3.65 -1.73 20.85
CA TYR A 202 -4.47 -0.76 21.57
C TYR A 202 -4.72 0.50 20.73
N ALA A 203 -3.71 1.02 20.04
CA ALA A 203 -3.89 2.21 19.22
C ALA A 203 -4.95 2.03 18.11
N PRO A 204 -4.93 0.97 17.26
CA PRO A 204 -6.03 0.73 16.33
C PRO A 204 -7.39 0.60 17.01
N PHE A 205 -7.46 -0.03 18.19
CA PHE A 205 -8.71 -0.09 18.96
C PHE A 205 -9.22 1.31 19.34
N TRP A 206 -8.36 2.15 19.92
CA TRP A 206 -8.72 3.51 20.34
C TRP A 206 -9.06 4.41 19.16
N THR A 207 -8.26 4.41 18.09
CA THR A 207 -8.51 5.27 16.92
C THR A 207 -9.77 4.84 16.17
N ILE A 208 -10.03 3.53 16.02
CA ILE A 208 -11.28 3.04 15.42
C ILE A 208 -12.48 3.48 16.26
N LYS A 209 -12.44 3.25 17.57
CA LYS A 209 -13.51 3.62 18.49
C LYS A 209 -13.80 5.12 18.43
N ALA A 210 -12.77 5.96 18.42
CA ALA A 210 -12.89 7.41 18.32
C ALA A 210 -13.39 7.89 16.94
N ALA A 211 -13.03 7.20 15.85
CA ALA A 211 -13.43 7.57 14.49
C ALA A 211 -14.88 7.18 14.17
N LEU A 212 -15.37 6.07 14.72
CA LEU A 212 -16.68 5.50 14.39
C LEU A 212 -17.87 6.49 14.42
N PRO A 213 -17.98 7.43 15.38
CA PRO A 213 -19.04 8.45 15.37
C PRO A 213 -19.06 9.34 14.13
N TYR A 214 -17.93 9.49 13.44
CA TYR A 214 -17.77 10.36 12.27
C TYR A 214 -17.89 9.61 10.94
N LEU A 215 -17.71 8.29 10.94
CA LEU A 215 -17.75 7.46 9.73
C LEU A 215 -19.20 7.20 9.30
N LYS A 216 -19.53 7.61 8.07
CA LYS A 216 -20.84 7.44 7.44
C LYS A 216 -20.86 6.21 6.51
N PRO A 217 -22.03 5.70 6.08
CA PRO A 217 -22.11 4.71 5.01
C PRO A 217 -21.28 5.14 3.79
N GLY A 218 -20.50 4.20 3.25
CA GLY A 218 -19.49 4.46 2.22
C GLY A 218 -18.07 4.67 2.75
N SER A 219 -17.88 4.81 4.07
CA SER A 219 -16.55 4.95 4.67
C SER A 219 -15.75 3.64 4.63
N ALA A 220 -14.43 3.76 4.72
CA ALA A 220 -13.51 2.64 4.74
C ALA A 220 -12.52 2.71 5.92
N ILE A 221 -12.29 1.59 6.59
CA ILE A 221 -11.22 1.38 7.55
C ILE A 221 -10.23 0.37 6.94
N ILE A 222 -8.94 0.71 6.99
CA ILE A 222 -7.87 -0.12 6.44
C ILE A 222 -6.83 -0.36 7.53
N GLY A 223 -6.50 -1.63 7.79
CA GLY A 223 -5.41 -2.02 8.68
C GLY A 223 -4.19 -2.54 7.92
N THR A 224 -2.99 -2.14 8.34
CA THR A 224 -1.74 -2.70 7.80
C THR A 224 -1.30 -3.88 8.67
N THR A 225 -1.59 -5.10 8.19
CA THR A 225 -1.12 -6.34 8.81
C THR A 225 0.29 -6.68 8.30
N SER A 226 0.66 -7.96 8.18
CA SER A 226 1.93 -8.42 7.64
C SER A 226 1.83 -9.91 7.30
N VAL A 227 2.69 -10.40 6.41
CA VAL A 227 2.94 -11.84 6.26
C VAL A 227 3.31 -12.52 7.59
N GLN A 228 3.87 -11.78 8.55
CA GLN A 228 4.16 -12.26 9.91
C GLN A 228 2.89 -12.69 10.69
N ALA A 229 1.69 -12.32 10.24
CA ALA A 229 0.44 -12.80 10.81
C ALA A 229 0.13 -14.28 10.48
N THR A 230 0.70 -14.80 9.40
CA THR A 230 0.42 -16.15 8.86
C THR A 230 1.67 -17.01 8.77
N ASP A 231 2.83 -16.41 8.53
CA ASP A 231 4.14 -17.05 8.51
C ASP A 231 5.11 -16.29 9.44
N PRO A 232 5.02 -16.49 10.77
CA PRO A 232 5.80 -15.75 11.74
C PRO A 232 7.26 -16.22 11.80
N SER A 233 8.19 -15.27 11.80
CA SER A 233 9.61 -15.52 12.07
C SER A 233 9.86 -15.69 13.57
N GLU A 234 10.83 -16.55 13.92
CA GLU A 234 11.20 -16.87 15.31
C GLU A 234 11.64 -15.65 16.14
N ASP A 235 12.14 -14.60 15.49
CA ASP A 235 12.74 -13.42 16.13
C ASP A 235 11.83 -12.19 16.21
N LEU A 236 10.54 -12.36 15.88
CA LEU A 236 9.51 -11.31 15.86
C LEU A 236 8.24 -11.72 16.62
N TYR A 237 8.41 -12.42 17.76
CA TYR A 237 7.32 -13.04 18.53
C TYR A 237 6.16 -12.09 18.91
N ASP A 238 6.45 -10.94 19.50
CA ASP A 238 5.45 -9.96 19.93
C ASP A 238 4.80 -9.26 18.71
N TYR A 239 5.63 -8.82 17.76
CA TYR A 239 5.17 -8.20 16.51
C TYR A 239 4.21 -9.09 15.72
N ALA A 240 4.57 -10.35 15.47
CA ALA A 240 3.76 -11.30 14.72
C ALA A 240 2.37 -11.50 15.35
N GLN A 241 2.30 -11.61 16.68
CA GLN A 241 1.02 -11.66 17.40
C GLN A 241 0.16 -10.43 17.13
N THR A 242 0.74 -9.23 17.17
CA THR A 242 -0.02 -7.99 16.88
C THR A 242 -0.54 -7.92 15.46
N LYS A 243 0.19 -8.49 14.48
CA LYS A 243 -0.26 -8.58 13.10
C LYS A 243 -1.35 -9.63 12.92
N ALA A 244 -1.30 -10.75 13.64
CA ALA A 244 -2.43 -11.68 13.72
C ALA A 244 -3.69 -11.02 14.35
N CYS A 245 -3.54 -10.23 15.42
CA CYS A 245 -4.62 -9.42 15.98
C CYS A 245 -5.19 -8.44 14.94
N THR A 246 -4.33 -7.82 14.13
CA THR A 246 -4.73 -6.92 13.05
C THR A 246 -5.62 -7.62 12.03
N THR A 247 -5.15 -8.75 11.50
CA THR A 247 -5.89 -9.61 10.58
C THR A 247 -7.24 -10.04 11.17
N ASN A 248 -7.28 -10.35 12.47
CA ASN A 248 -8.51 -10.78 13.13
C ASN A 248 -9.51 -9.64 13.31
N TYR A 249 -9.08 -8.46 13.79
CA TYR A 249 -10.02 -7.34 13.99
C TYR A 249 -10.63 -6.90 12.67
N ILE A 250 -9.89 -6.98 11.55
CA ILE A 250 -10.41 -6.64 10.22
C ILE A 250 -11.62 -7.52 9.90
N LYS A 251 -11.47 -8.85 10.04
CA LYS A 251 -12.53 -9.83 9.77
C LYS A 251 -13.71 -9.68 10.72
N SER A 252 -13.44 -9.37 11.98
CA SER A 252 -14.48 -9.16 13.01
C SER A 252 -15.28 -7.89 12.74
N LEU A 253 -14.60 -6.74 12.63
CA LEU A 253 -15.25 -5.45 12.44
C LEU A 253 -15.93 -5.32 11.07
N ALA A 254 -15.43 -5.99 10.03
CA ALA A 254 -16.12 -6.06 8.74
C ALA A 254 -17.55 -6.62 8.87
N LYS A 255 -17.75 -7.63 9.72
CA LYS A 255 -19.07 -8.22 9.99
C LYS A 255 -19.94 -7.27 10.82
N GLN A 256 -19.34 -6.60 11.81
CA GLN A 256 -20.06 -5.68 12.69
C GLN A 256 -20.49 -4.39 11.98
N LEU A 257 -19.66 -3.86 11.08
CA LEU A 257 -19.82 -2.56 10.46
C LEU A 257 -20.36 -2.64 9.02
N GLY A 258 -20.29 -3.82 8.38
CA GLY A 258 -20.88 -4.07 7.06
C GLY A 258 -22.36 -3.67 6.97
N PRO A 259 -23.24 -4.09 7.92
CA PRO A 259 -24.64 -3.65 7.95
C PRO A 259 -24.83 -2.14 8.11
N LYS A 260 -23.80 -1.41 8.58
CA LYS A 260 -23.79 0.07 8.68
C LYS A 260 -23.21 0.74 7.43
N GLY A 261 -22.88 -0.04 6.39
CA GLY A 261 -22.28 0.47 5.15
C GLY A 261 -20.83 0.91 5.28
N ILE A 262 -20.10 0.48 6.31
CA ILE A 262 -18.67 0.79 6.50
C ILE A 262 -17.85 -0.47 6.21
N ARG A 263 -16.88 -0.36 5.30
CA ARG A 263 -16.01 -1.48 4.93
C ARG A 263 -14.77 -1.50 5.82
N VAL A 264 -14.32 -2.68 6.21
CA VAL A 264 -13.07 -2.89 6.95
C VAL A 264 -12.23 -3.91 6.21
N ASN A 265 -11.04 -3.54 5.75
CA ASN A 265 -10.12 -4.42 5.04
C ASN A 265 -8.69 -4.22 5.56
N GLY A 266 -7.74 -4.97 5.00
CA GLY A 266 -6.34 -4.73 5.28
C GLY A 266 -5.40 -5.07 4.14
N VAL A 267 -4.17 -4.65 4.33
CA VAL A 267 -3.03 -4.89 3.45
C VAL A 267 -2.02 -5.73 4.22
N ALA A 268 -1.51 -6.80 3.61
CA ALA A 268 -0.44 -7.65 4.16
C ALA A 268 0.85 -7.49 3.36
N PRO A 269 1.76 -6.61 3.79
CA PRO A 269 3.07 -6.48 3.17
C PRO A 269 3.96 -7.68 3.48
N GLY A 270 4.78 -8.07 2.51
CA GLY A 270 6.01 -8.85 2.71
C GLY A 270 7.19 -7.97 3.14
N PRO A 271 8.42 -8.26 2.69
CA PRO A 271 9.58 -7.43 3.00
C PRO A 271 9.56 -6.10 2.20
N ILE A 272 9.21 -5.00 2.86
CA ILE A 272 9.18 -3.66 2.26
C ILE A 272 10.29 -2.78 2.83
N TRP A 273 11.05 -2.12 1.94
CA TRP A 273 12.17 -1.26 2.31
C TRP A 273 11.67 0.02 3.02
N THR A 274 11.85 0.09 4.34
CA THR A 274 11.29 1.16 5.20
C THR A 274 12.18 1.46 6.40
N PRO A 275 12.04 2.64 7.05
CA PRO A 275 12.79 2.99 8.25
C PRO A 275 12.64 1.97 9.38
N LEU A 276 11.47 1.34 9.49
CA LEU A 276 11.16 0.29 10.46
C LEU A 276 12.22 -0.83 10.48
N GLN A 277 12.76 -1.20 9.32
CA GLN A 277 13.74 -2.29 9.22
C GLN A 277 15.11 -1.86 9.74
N VAL A 278 15.56 -0.65 9.41
CA VAL A 278 16.89 -0.12 9.82
C VAL A 278 16.92 0.41 11.25
N SER A 279 15.74 0.54 11.89
CA SER A 279 15.57 1.05 13.26
C SER A 279 15.25 -0.05 14.28
N GLY A 280 15.56 -1.30 13.93
CA GLY A 280 15.50 -2.46 14.82
C GLY A 280 14.53 -3.55 14.38
N GLY A 281 13.80 -3.37 13.27
CA GLY A 281 12.90 -4.38 12.72
C GLY A 281 13.61 -5.55 12.01
N ALA A 282 14.85 -5.35 11.55
CA ALA A 282 15.70 -6.40 11.00
C ALA A 282 17.07 -6.42 11.70
N THR A 283 17.68 -7.61 11.78
CA THR A 283 19.11 -7.72 12.12
C THR A 283 19.97 -7.17 10.98
N MET A 284 21.20 -6.74 11.26
CA MET A 284 22.11 -6.24 10.21
C MET A 284 22.36 -7.30 9.12
N GLU A 285 22.51 -8.56 9.53
CA GLU A 285 22.69 -9.68 8.59
C GLU A 285 21.49 -9.84 7.65
N LYS A 286 20.26 -9.81 8.19
CA LYS A 286 19.03 -9.87 7.38
C LYS A 286 18.87 -8.62 6.51
N LEU A 287 19.24 -7.45 7.02
CA LEU A 287 19.09 -6.17 6.32
C LEU A 287 19.91 -6.12 5.02
N THR A 288 21.16 -6.57 5.03
CA THR A 288 22.02 -6.55 3.83
C THR A 288 21.48 -7.45 2.71
N LYS A 289 20.71 -8.49 3.04
CA LYS A 289 20.10 -9.44 2.09
C LYS A 289 18.59 -9.26 1.92
N PHE A 290 18.03 -8.17 2.47
CA PHE A 290 16.59 -8.04 2.71
C PHE A 290 15.75 -8.24 1.44
N GLY A 291 14.79 -9.17 1.47
CA GLY A 291 13.90 -9.50 0.36
C GLY A 291 14.55 -10.25 -0.82
N GLY A 292 15.85 -10.55 -0.77
CA GLY A 292 16.56 -11.30 -1.81
C GLY A 292 16.15 -12.77 -1.91
N ASP A 293 15.49 -13.29 -0.88
CA ASP A 293 14.93 -14.63 -0.77
C ASP A 293 13.52 -14.76 -1.37
N THR A 294 12.86 -13.63 -1.70
CA THR A 294 11.57 -13.65 -2.37
C THR A 294 11.70 -14.13 -3.82
N PRO A 295 10.65 -14.68 -4.45
CA PRO A 295 10.67 -15.01 -5.87
C PRO A 295 11.01 -13.83 -6.81
N LEU A 296 10.75 -12.59 -6.40
CA LEU A 296 11.17 -11.40 -7.16
C LEU A 296 12.62 -10.97 -6.90
N GLY A 297 13.32 -11.59 -5.95
CA GLY A 297 14.74 -11.38 -5.65
C GLY A 297 15.08 -9.99 -5.10
N ARG A 298 14.09 -9.27 -4.56
CA ARG A 298 14.23 -7.92 -4.02
C ARG A 298 13.13 -7.60 -2.99
N PRO A 299 13.35 -6.64 -2.09
CA PRO A 299 12.25 -6.12 -1.29
C PRO A 299 11.31 -5.29 -2.17
N GLY A 300 10.06 -5.18 -1.73
CA GLY A 300 9.13 -4.21 -2.28
C GLY A 300 9.53 -2.79 -1.88
N GLN A 301 9.19 -1.82 -2.73
CA GLN A 301 9.21 -0.40 -2.36
C GLN A 301 7.82 0.04 -1.87
N PRO A 302 7.71 0.98 -0.93
CA PRO A 302 6.41 1.50 -0.47
C PRO A 302 5.46 1.92 -1.60
N ALA A 303 5.98 2.49 -2.69
CA ALA A 303 5.23 2.85 -3.89
C ALA A 303 4.35 1.71 -4.44
N GLU A 304 4.82 0.47 -4.33
CA GLU A 304 4.15 -0.72 -4.89
C GLU A 304 2.91 -1.15 -4.09
N LEU A 305 2.70 -0.59 -2.89
CA LEU A 305 1.53 -0.86 -2.06
C LEU A 305 0.47 0.23 -2.18
N ALA A 306 0.81 1.42 -2.67
CA ALA A 306 -0.06 2.58 -2.66
C ALA A 306 -1.40 2.33 -3.39
N SER A 307 -1.37 1.63 -4.52
CA SER A 307 -2.56 1.28 -5.30
C SER A 307 -3.52 0.35 -4.56
N ILE A 308 -3.02 -0.52 -3.68
CA ILE A 308 -3.85 -1.40 -2.84
C ILE A 308 -4.63 -0.56 -1.83
N TYR A 309 -3.97 0.38 -1.15
CA TYR A 309 -4.65 1.30 -0.23
C TYR A 309 -5.71 2.13 -0.95
N VAL A 310 -5.44 2.59 -2.18
CA VAL A 310 -6.43 3.33 -2.99
C VAL A 310 -7.61 2.43 -3.35
N GLN A 311 -7.36 1.22 -3.83
CA GLN A 311 -8.40 0.24 -4.13
C GLN A 311 -9.30 0.01 -2.92
N LEU A 312 -8.72 -0.28 -1.75
CA LEU A 312 -9.51 -0.59 -0.56
C LEU A 312 -10.30 0.61 -0.03
N ALA A 313 -9.86 1.84 -0.27
CA ALA A 313 -10.57 3.05 0.11
C ALA A 313 -11.66 3.49 -0.89
N ALA A 314 -11.47 3.21 -2.18
CA ALA A 314 -12.34 3.66 -3.26
C ALA A 314 -13.74 3.04 -3.19
N SER A 315 -14.73 3.76 -3.70
CA SER A 315 -16.14 3.31 -3.70
C SER A 315 -16.39 2.14 -4.65
N ASP A 316 -15.51 1.94 -5.63
CA ASP A 316 -15.56 0.83 -6.60
C ASP A 316 -15.17 -0.53 -5.98
N ALA A 317 -14.51 -0.54 -4.81
CA ALA A 317 -14.29 -1.73 -3.99
C ALA A 317 -15.48 -2.06 -3.09
N SER A 318 -16.70 -1.82 -3.56
CA SER A 318 -17.95 -1.91 -2.79
C SER A 318 -18.22 -3.29 -2.21
N TYR A 319 -17.71 -4.36 -2.82
CA TYR A 319 -17.84 -5.74 -2.35
C TYR A 319 -16.60 -6.28 -1.62
N ALA A 320 -15.53 -5.50 -1.53
CA ALA A 320 -14.37 -5.85 -0.72
C ALA A 320 -14.62 -5.41 0.73
N ASN A 321 -14.98 -6.38 1.59
CA ASN A 321 -15.15 -6.20 3.03
C ASN A 321 -14.64 -7.44 3.78
N GLY A 322 -13.86 -7.23 4.84
CA GLY A 322 -13.21 -8.30 5.62
C GLY A 322 -12.04 -8.98 4.93
N GLN A 323 -11.49 -8.36 3.87
CA GLN A 323 -10.43 -8.95 3.05
C GLN A 323 -9.05 -8.48 3.48
N ILE A 324 -8.05 -9.31 3.23
CA ILE A 324 -6.63 -8.99 3.40
C ILE A 324 -5.97 -9.13 2.03
N TYR A 325 -5.36 -8.05 1.54
CA TYR A 325 -4.72 -8.03 0.23
C TYR A 325 -3.20 -8.06 0.43
N ALA A 326 -2.56 -9.14 -0.01
CA ALA A 326 -1.12 -9.31 0.12
C ALA A 326 -0.33 -8.62 -0.99
N SER A 327 0.84 -8.10 -0.63
CA SER A 327 1.90 -7.69 -1.57
C SER A 327 3.24 -8.14 -1.01
N SER A 328 3.65 -9.35 -1.38
CA SER A 328 4.73 -10.10 -0.72
C SER A 328 5.80 -10.64 -1.67
N GLY A 329 5.80 -10.23 -2.94
CA GLY A 329 6.85 -10.62 -3.89
C GLY A 329 6.87 -12.11 -4.26
N GLY A 330 5.77 -12.83 -4.05
CA GLY A 330 5.58 -14.21 -4.50
C GLY A 330 5.56 -15.28 -3.41
N ALA A 331 5.66 -14.92 -2.12
CA ALA A 331 5.63 -15.88 -1.02
C ALA A 331 4.25 -16.59 -0.84
N GLY A 332 3.19 -16.11 -1.48
CA GLY A 332 1.89 -16.80 -1.53
C GLY A 332 1.04 -16.74 -0.24
N HIS A 333 1.48 -16.02 0.78
CA HIS A 333 0.71 -15.78 2.00
C HIS A 333 -0.26 -14.59 1.83
N PRO A 334 -1.52 -14.69 2.32
CA PRO A 334 -2.48 -13.59 2.32
C PRO A 334 -2.18 -12.52 3.38
#